data_AF-A0A068RBD3-F1
#
_entry.id   AF-A0A068RBD3-F1
#
_cell.length_a   1.000
_cell.length_b   1.000
_cell.length_c   1.000
_cell.angle_alpha   90.00
_cell.angle_beta   90.00
_cell.angle_gamma   90.00
#
_symmetry.space_group_name_H-M   'P 1'
#
loop_
_entity.id
_entity.type
_entity.pdbx_description
1 polymer ?
#
loop_
_entity_poly.entity_id
_entity_poly.type
_entity_poly.pdbx_seq_one_letter_code
_entity_poly.pdbx_strand_id
1 'polypeptide(L)'
;MPEEAVFTMKLKNSLREGFIAAAKASHRPASQVMRELMREYIQRQNDRQAYDDWVVQKIKRGRQSIRSGEGTSNEDVEALFAERRTTLAGKM
;
A
#
# COMPACT_ATOMS: atom_id res chain seq x y z
N MET A 1 12.57 27.68 2.25
CA MET A 1 13.75 26.80 2.34
C MET A 1 13.28 25.51 2.98
N PRO A 2 13.50 24.31 2.40
CA PRO A 2 13.20 23.09 3.13
C PRO A 2 14.07 23.08 4.40
N GLU A 3 13.46 22.95 5.58
CA GLU A 3 14.20 22.85 6.83
C GLU A 3 15.06 21.58 6.81
N GLU A 4 16.37 21.75 6.79
CA GLU A 4 17.29 20.62 6.97
C GLU A 4 17.24 20.15 8.42
N ALA A 5 16.63 18.99 8.65
CA ALA A 5 16.60 18.34 9.97
C ALA A 5 17.74 17.32 10.09
N VAL A 6 18.51 17.41 11.19
CA VAL A 6 19.55 16.43 11.52
C VAL A 6 18.94 15.32 12.37
N PHE A 7 19.08 14.07 11.91
CA PHE A 7 18.60 12.89 12.62
C PHE A 7 19.78 12.12 13.22
N THR A 8 19.88 12.11 14.55
CA THR A 8 20.90 11.34 15.29
C THR A 8 20.27 10.11 15.93
N MET A 9 20.79 8.93 15.63
CA MET A 9 20.34 7.66 16.24
C MET A 9 21.51 6.87 16.81
N LYS A 10 21.22 6.05 17.82
CA LYS A 10 22.16 5.08 18.38
C LYS A 10 22.01 3.76 17.65
N LEU A 11 23.12 3.23 17.14
CA LEU A 11 23.21 1.95 16.44
C LEU A 11 24.24 1.06 17.14
N LYS A 12 24.03 -0.25 17.11
CA LYS A 12 25.10 -1.20 17.44
C LYS A 12 26.24 -1.01 16.42
N ASN A 13 27.49 -1.06 16.89
CA ASN A 13 28.66 -0.86 16.02
C ASN A 13 28.65 -1.81 14.80
N SER A 14 28.33 -3.09 15.02
CA SER A 14 28.24 -4.09 13.95
C SER A 14 27.22 -3.73 12.87
N LEU A 15 26.06 -3.18 13.26
CA LEU A 15 25.02 -2.77 12.31
C LEU A 15 25.47 -1.54 11.51
N ARG A 16 26.10 -0.55 12.18
CA ARG A 16 26.64 0.64 11.52
C ARG A 16 27.70 0.26 10.48
N GLU A 17 28.65 -0.59 10.86
CA GLU A 17 29.74 -1.03 9.99
C GLU A 17 29.22 -1.81 8.78
N GLY A 18 28.34 -2.78 9.02
CA GLY A 18 27.70 -3.56 7.95
C GLY A 18 26.92 -2.67 6.98
N PHE A 19 26.15 -1.71 7.48
CA PHE A 19 25.42 -0.78 6.63
C PHE A 19 26.35 0.11 5.79
N ILE A 20 27.41 0.65 6.38
CA ILE A 20 28.40 1.46 5.64
C ILE A 20 29.10 0.62 4.56
N ALA A 21 29.48 -0.62 4.87
CA ALA A 21 30.11 -1.53 3.91
C ALA A 21 29.17 -1.84 2.74
N ALA A 22 27.91 -2.15 3.01
CA ALA A 22 26.90 -2.43 1.98
C ALA A 22 26.62 -1.20 1.09
N ALA A 23 26.52 -0.01 1.68
CA ALA A 23 26.33 1.23 0.94
C ALA A 23 27.54 1.53 0.02
N LYS A 24 28.77 1.34 0.54
CA LYS A 24 30.01 1.49 -0.24
C LYS A 24 30.09 0.49 -1.39
N ALA A 25 29.76 -0.79 -1.15
CA ALA A 25 29.73 -1.82 -2.19
C ALA A 25 28.73 -1.48 -3.31
N SER A 26 27.65 -0.80 -2.96
CA SER A 26 26.66 -0.29 -3.91
C SER A 26 27.05 1.06 -4.53
N HIS A 27 28.24 1.62 -4.22
CA HIS A 27 28.68 2.97 -4.63
C HIS A 27 27.71 4.10 -4.26
N ARG A 28 26.99 3.97 -3.15
CA ARG A 28 25.96 4.92 -2.73
C ARG A 28 26.28 5.52 -1.36
N PRO A 29 26.02 6.83 -1.15
CA PRO A 29 26.14 7.43 0.17
C PRO A 29 25.17 6.78 1.17
N ALA A 30 25.66 6.42 2.35
CA ALA A 30 24.85 5.81 3.41
C ALA A 30 23.63 6.68 3.80
N SER A 31 23.80 8.01 3.81
CA SER A 31 22.71 8.96 4.07
C SER A 31 21.63 8.96 2.99
N GLN A 32 22.00 8.72 1.73
CA GLN A 32 21.03 8.59 0.64
C GLN A 32 20.20 7.32 0.84
N VAL A 33 20.86 6.18 1.10
CA VAL A 33 20.17 4.91 1.35
C VAL A 33 19.21 5.03 2.54
N MET A 34 19.64 5.66 3.64
CA MET A 34 18.76 5.88 4.79
C MET A 34 17.53 6.72 4.46
N ARG A 35 17.68 7.79 3.66
CA ARG A 35 16.54 8.63 3.26
C ARG A 35 15.53 7.85 2.42
N GLU A 36 15.99 6.99 1.51
CA GLU A 36 15.11 6.14 0.71
C GLU A 36 14.38 5.11 1.58
N LEU A 37 15.10 4.43 2.48
CA LEU A 37 14.49 3.50 3.44
C LEU A 37 13.43 4.18 4.32
N MET A 38 13.67 5.42 4.74
CA MET A 38 12.69 6.21 5.49
C MET A 38 11.45 6.54 4.65
N ARG A 39 11.62 6.97 3.39
CA ARG A 39 10.48 7.25 2.49
C ARG A 39 9.66 6.00 2.22
N GLU A 40 10.31 4.88 1.94
CA GLU A 40 9.63 3.60 1.75
C GLU A 40 8.89 3.14 3.00
N TYR A 41 9.49 3.33 4.18
CA TYR A 41 8.82 3.01 5.44
C TYR A 41 7.56 3.85 5.63
N ILE A 42 7.64 5.16 5.42
CA ILE A 42 6.48 6.07 5.51
C ILE A 42 5.39 5.66 4.50
N GLN A 43 5.77 5.38 3.25
CA GLN A 43 4.83 4.96 2.22
C GLN A 43 4.11 3.68 2.64
N ARG A 44 4.84 2.66 3.12
CA ARG A 44 4.23 1.42 3.62
C ARG A 44 3.26 1.65 4.77
N GLN A 45 3.57 2.56 5.70
CA GLN A 45 2.64 2.91 6.79
C GLN A 45 1.38 3.61 6.26
N ASN A 46 1.55 4.55 5.33
CA ASN A 46 0.43 5.26 4.71
C ASN A 46 -0.47 4.31 3.92
N ASP A 47 0.11 3.40 3.13
CA ASP A 47 -0.65 2.42 2.35
C ASP A 47 -1.44 1.47 3.26
N ARG A 48 -0.84 1.06 4.38
CA ARG A 48 -1.53 0.25 5.39
C ARG A 48 -2.70 1.02 6.00
N GLN A 49 -2.48 2.26 6.42
CA GLN A 49 -3.54 3.10 6.99
C GLN A 49 -4.65 3.37 5.97
N ALA A 50 -4.27 3.67 4.72
CA ALA A 50 -5.21 3.90 3.63
C ALA A 50 -6.04 2.65 3.32
N TYR A 51 -5.43 1.46 3.40
CA TYR A 51 -6.14 0.20 3.28
C TYR A 51 -7.16 0.02 4.40
N ASP A 52 -6.77 0.25 5.66
CA ASP A 52 -7.67 0.13 6.80
C ASP A 52 -8.85 1.12 6.69
N ASP A 53 -8.58 2.38 6.33
CA ASP A 53 -9.60 3.40 6.09
C ASP A 53 -10.52 3.02 4.93
N TRP A 54 -9.96 2.49 3.84
CA TRP A 54 -10.73 2.00 2.70
C TRP A 54 -11.66 0.87 3.09
N VAL A 55 -11.20 -0.12 3.88
CA VAL A 55 -12.03 -1.24 4.37
C VAL A 55 -13.20 -0.70 5.20
N VAL A 56 -12.94 0.22 6.12
CA VAL A 56 -13.99 0.84 6.96
C VAL A 56 -15.03 1.54 6.09
N GLN A 57 -14.61 2.33 5.10
CA GLN A 57 -15.53 3.02 4.18
C GLN A 57 -16.32 2.05 3.30
N LYS A 58 -15.69 0.98 2.79
CA LYS A 58 -16.37 -0.05 2.00
C LYS A 58 -17.45 -0.76 2.80
N ILE A 59 -17.15 -1.14 4.04
CA ILE A 59 -18.13 -1.76 4.96
C ILE A 59 -19.27 -0.79 5.25
N LYS A 60 -18.96 0.49 5.53
CA LYS A 60 -19.99 1.51 5.79
C LYS A 60 -20.93 1.66 4.60
N ARG A 61 -20.39 1.77 3.38
CA ARG A 61 -21.20 1.83 2.14
C ARG A 61 -22.03 0.59 1.92
N GLY A 62 -21.46 -0.61 2.09
CA GLY A 62 -22.20 -1.87 1.96
C GLY A 62 -23.36 -1.97 2.95
N ARG A 63 -23.13 -1.62 4.22
CA ARG A 63 -24.19 -1.57 5.25
C ARG A 63 -25.28 -0.55 4.91
N GLN A 64 -24.90 0.60 4.34
CA GLN A 64 -25.87 1.61 3.91
C GLN A 64 -26.72 1.12 2.73
N SER A 65 -26.11 0.50 1.72
CA SER A 65 -26.80 -0.08 0.57
C SER A 65 -27.81 -1.17 0.99
N ILE A 66 -27.43 -2.04 1.94
CA ILE A 66 -28.37 -3.02 2.52
C ILE A 66 -29.55 -2.32 3.20
N ARG A 67 -29.28 -1.28 3.98
CA ARG A 67 -30.33 -0.51 4.68
C ARG A 67 -31.25 0.25 3.73
N SER A 68 -30.75 0.70 2.57
CA SER A 68 -31.55 1.37 1.55
C SER A 68 -32.22 0.40 0.58
N GLY A 69 -32.02 -0.91 0.73
CA GLY A 69 -32.61 -1.91 -0.16
C GLY A 69 -31.97 -1.98 -1.54
N GLU A 70 -30.79 -1.39 -1.73
CA GLU A 70 -30.01 -1.41 -2.99
C GLU A 70 -29.23 -2.72 -3.20
N GLY A 71 -29.61 -3.79 -2.49
CA GLY A 71 -29.01 -5.11 -2.66
C GLY A 71 -29.51 -5.80 -3.92
N THR A 72 -28.66 -6.59 -4.55
CA THR A 72 -29.03 -7.46 -5.69
C THR A 72 -29.08 -8.91 -5.22
N SER A 73 -30.01 -9.71 -5.75
CA SER A 73 -30.08 -11.13 -5.42
C SER A 73 -28.85 -11.87 -5.97
N ASN A 74 -28.51 -13.00 -5.35
CA ASN A 74 -27.41 -13.83 -5.83
C ASN A 74 -27.66 -14.34 -7.26
N GLU A 75 -28.90 -14.68 -7.57
CA GLU A 75 -29.32 -15.20 -8.88
C GLU A 75 -29.11 -14.16 -9.98
N ASP A 76 -29.52 -12.90 -9.74
CA ASP A 76 -29.34 -11.80 -10.68
C ASP A 76 -27.84 -11.48 -10.90
N VAL A 77 -27.03 -11.56 -9.83
CA VAL A 77 -25.58 -11.39 -9.92
C VAL A 77 -24.96 -12.48 -10.80
N GLU A 78 -25.29 -13.75 -10.56
CA GLU A 78 -24.76 -14.87 -11.35
C GLU A 78 -25.15 -14.76 -12.84
N ALA A 79 -26.40 -14.39 -13.12
CA ALA A 79 -26.88 -14.18 -14.48
C ALA A 79 -26.08 -13.06 -15.19
N LEU A 80 -25.91 -11.91 -14.53
CA LEU A 80 -25.14 -10.78 -15.06
C LEU A 80 -23.67 -11.16 -15.35
N PHE A 81 -23.02 -11.89 -14.44
CA PHE A 81 -21.63 -12.28 -14.63
C PHE A 81 -21.46 -13.43 -15.63
N ALA A 82 -22.46 -14.31 -15.81
CA ALA A 82 -22.49 -15.26 -16.90
C ALA A 82 -22.48 -14.56 -18.27
N GLU A 83 -23.35 -13.55 -18.46
CA GLU A 83 -23.43 -12.76 -19.70
C GLU A 83 -22.13 -11.98 -19.98
N ARG A 84 -21.51 -11.41 -18.95
CA ARG A 84 -20.22 -10.72 -19.10
C ARG A 84 -19.12 -11.65 -19.57
N ARG A 85 -19.07 -12.88 -19.01
CA ARG A 85 -18.06 -13.89 -19.39
C ARG A 85 -18.25 -14.36 -20.83
N THR A 86 -19.48 -14.61 -21.26
CA THR A 86 -19.75 -15.00 -22.66
C THR A 86 -19.40 -13.88 -23.63
N THR A 87 -19.70 -12.62 -23.28
CA THR A 87 -19.35 -11.44 -24.09
C THR A 87 -17.84 -11.26 -24.24
N LEU A 88 -17.07 -11.50 -23.18
CA LEU A 88 -15.60 -11.43 -23.23
C LEU A 88 -15.01 -12.60 -24.02
N ALA A 89 -15.54 -13.81 -23.86
CA ALA A 89 -15.10 -15.00 -24.57
C ALA A 89 -15.41 -14.93 -26.08
N GLY A 90 -16.53 -14.33 -26.48
CA GLY A 90 -16.90 -14.12 -27.88
C GLY A 90 -16.17 -12.96 -28.57
N LYS A 91 -15.35 -12.21 -27.84
CA LYS A 91 -14.51 -11.11 -28.37
C LYS A 91 -13.04 -11.51 -28.59
N MET A 92 -12.64 -12.72 -28.20
CA MET A 92 -11.36 -13.34 -28.58
C MET A 92 -11.52 -14.13 -29.87
#